data_AF-A0AA38GSV9-F1
#
_entry.id   AF-A0AA38GSV9-F1
#
_cell.length_a   1.000
_cell.length_b   1.000
_cell.length_c   1.000
_cell.angle_alpha   90.00
_cell.angle_beta   90.00
_cell.angle_gamma   90.00
#
_symmetry.space_group_name_H-M   'P 1'
#
loop_
_entity.id
_entity.type
_entity.pdbx_description
1 polymer ?
#
loop_
_entity_poly.entity_id
_entity_poly.type
_entity_poly.pdbx_seq_one_letter_code
_entity_poly.pdbx_strand_id
1 'polypeptide(L)' 'PKLATLPLKPVVIDEPFQQWGSDLIGTLNPPSCARHNHVLNTEDYFTKWVEDVPVKSTTSKV' A
#
# COMPACT_ATOMS: atom_id res chain seq x y z
N PRO A 1 -30.94 -8.38 -4.66
CA PRO A 1 -30.97 -9.02 -3.31
C PRO A 1 -30.17 -8.20 -2.28
N LYS A 2 -30.81 -7.77 -1.18
CA LYS A 2 -30.13 -7.09 -0.07
C LYS A 2 -29.40 -8.15 0.74
N LEU A 3 -28.06 -8.14 0.69
CA LEU A 3 -27.22 -9.03 1.49
C LEU A 3 -27.52 -8.78 2.98
N ALA A 4 -27.65 -9.84 3.77
CA ALA A 4 -27.84 -9.72 5.21
C ALA A 4 -26.63 -9.00 5.81
N THR A 5 -26.87 -7.97 6.62
CA THR A 5 -25.81 -7.23 7.32
C THR A 5 -25.30 -8.06 8.48
N LEU A 6 -24.08 -8.57 8.38
CA LEU A 6 -23.38 -9.19 9.51
C LEU A 6 -22.80 -8.08 10.42
N PRO A 7 -22.72 -8.31 11.75
CA PRO A 7 -22.07 -7.38 12.65
C PRO A 7 -20.58 -7.24 12.29
N LEU A 8 -20.10 -6.00 12.22
CA LEU A 8 -18.68 -5.72 11.99
C LEU A 8 -17.87 -6.13 13.23
N LYS A 9 -16.71 -6.77 13.00
CA LYS A 9 -15.73 -7.05 14.05
C LYS A 9 -14.54 -6.11 13.87
N PRO A 10 -14.16 -5.32 14.89
CA PRO A 10 -12.95 -4.51 14.82
C PRO A 10 -11.71 -5.39 14.59
N VAL A 11 -10.78 -4.89 13.78
CA VAL A 11 -9.44 -5.46 13.66
C VAL A 11 -8.59 -4.85 14.78
N VAL A 12 -7.96 -5.71 15.59
CA VAL A 12 -7.06 -5.29 16.66
C VAL A 12 -5.63 -5.54 16.19
N ILE A 13 -4.80 -4.51 16.29
CA ILE A 13 -3.38 -4.52 15.89
C ILE A 13 -2.62 -4.02 17.12
N ASP A 14 -1.76 -4.85 17.69
CA ASP A 14 -1.16 -4.60 19.01
C ASP A 14 0.34 -4.30 18.93
N GLU A 15 0.98 -4.60 17.81
CA GLU A 15 2.42 -4.39 17.62
C GLU A 15 2.79 -3.85 16.23
N PRO A 16 3.91 -3.12 16.10
CA PRO A 16 4.43 -2.68 14.80
C PRO A 16 4.60 -3.84 13.82
N PHE A 17 4.23 -3.63 12.56
CA PHE A 17 4.32 -4.58 11.46
C PHE A 17 3.47 -5.86 11.60
N GLN A 18 2.59 -5.95 12.60
CA GLN A 18 1.60 -7.04 12.70
C GLN A 18 0.63 -7.03 11.51
N GLN A 19 0.26 -5.85 11.02
CA GLN A 19 -0.50 -5.67 9.79
C GLN A 19 -0.09 -4.36 9.11
N TRP A 20 0.11 -4.43 7.80
CA TRP A 20 0.51 -3.31 6.98
C TRP A 20 -0.20 -3.37 5.62
N GLY A 21 -0.33 -2.22 4.98
CA GLY A 21 -0.84 -2.09 3.62
C GLY A 21 0.29 -1.79 2.65
N SER A 22 0.17 -2.31 1.42
CA SER A 22 0.93 -1.81 0.27
C SER A 22 -0.02 -1.18 -0.72
N ASP A 23 0.41 -0.10 -1.37
CA ASP A 23 -0.28 0.46 -2.52
C ASP A 23 0.73 0.85 -3.60
N LEU A 24 0.27 0.87 -4.85
CA LEU A 24 1.03 1.36 -5.98
C LEU A 24 0.39 2.65 -6.50
N ILE A 25 1.07 3.77 -6.27
CA ILE A 25 0.66 5.05 -6.82
C ILE A 25 0.89 4.99 -8.33
N GLY A 26 -0.17 5.34 -9.08
CA GLY A 26 -0.26 5.22 -10.52
C GLY A 26 0.81 5.96 -11.31
N THR A 27 0.72 5.88 -12.64
CA THR A 27 1.80 6.32 -13.52
C THR A 27 2.11 7.82 -13.36
N LEU A 28 3.34 8.14 -12.95
CA LEU A 28 3.86 9.50 -12.88
C LEU A 28 4.12 10.03 -14.29
N ASN A 29 3.50 11.16 -14.63
CA ASN A 29 3.72 11.85 -15.89
C ASN A 29 3.95 13.36 -15.65
N PRO A 30 5.13 13.92 -15.97
CA PRO A 30 6.28 13.23 -16.55
C PRO A 30 6.96 12.27 -15.55
N PRO A 31 7.67 11.23 -16.03
CA PRO A 31 8.47 10.38 -15.17
C PRO A 31 9.62 11.19 -14.52
N SER A 32 10.14 10.71 -13.40
CA SER A 32 11.32 11.31 -12.76
C SER A 32 12.56 11.27 -13.65
N CYS A 33 13.61 12.04 -13.33
CA CYS A 33 14.87 12.06 -14.08
C CYS A 33 15.52 10.67 -14.20
N ALA A 34 15.32 9.80 -13.21
CA ALA A 34 15.82 8.43 -13.19
C ALA A 34 14.88 7.41 -13.87
N ARG A 35 13.81 7.89 -14.51
CA ARG A 35 12.75 7.12 -15.19
C ARG A 35 11.89 6.25 -14.27
N HIS A 36 11.81 6.58 -12.97
CA HIS A 36 10.75 6.04 -12.13
C HIS A 36 9.43 6.67 -12.56
N ASN A 37 8.44 5.81 -12.77
CA ASN A 37 7.12 6.16 -13.26
C ASN A 37 6.01 5.68 -12.30
N HIS A 38 6.35 5.09 -11.16
CA HIS A 38 5.42 4.71 -10.10
C HIS A 38 6.07 4.89 -8.73
N VAL A 39 5.27 4.84 -7.67
CA VAL A 39 5.74 4.77 -6.28
C VAL A 39 5.06 3.58 -5.60
N LEU A 40 5.86 2.73 -4.97
CA LEU A 40 5.37 1.73 -4.04
C LEU A 40 5.30 2.37 -2.66
N ASN A 41 4.11 2.43 -2.09
CA ASN A 41 3.86 2.92 -0.75
C ASN A 41 3.61 1.72 0.18
N THR A 42 4.17 1.76 1.38
CA THR A 42 3.87 0.80 2.44
C THR A 42 3.55 1.54 3.74
N GLU A 43 2.41 1.20 4.36
CA GLU A 43 1.97 1.80 5.62
C GLU A 43 1.80 0.72 6.69
N ASP A 44 2.51 0.87 7.81
CA ASP A 44 2.25 0.09 9.01
C ASP A 44 0.99 0.59 9.72
N TYR A 45 0.01 -0.28 9.94
CA TYR A 45 -1.28 0.15 10.47
C TYR A 45 -1.25 0.49 11.97
N PHE A 46 -0.27 -0.05 12.72
CA PHE A 46 -0.10 0.23 14.14
C PHE A 46 0.57 1.59 14.37
N THR A 47 1.77 1.77 13.85
CA THR A 47 2.58 2.99 14.04
C THR A 47 2.20 4.13 13.11
N LYS A 48 1.43 3.85 12.05
CA LYS A 48 1.21 4.79 10.93
C LYS A 48 2.49 5.23 10.25
N TRP A 49 3.56 4.44 10.41
CA TRP A 49 4.81 4.65 9.71
C TRP A 49 4.64 4.33 8.23
N VAL A 50 5.24 5.16 7.38
CA VAL A 50 5.12 5.10 5.92
C VAL A 50 6.50 5.06 5.29
N GLU A 51 6.67 4.19 4.30
CA GLU A 51 7.82 4.19 3.40
C GLU A 51 7.38 4.17 1.94
N ASP A 52 7.94 5.10 1.17
CA ASP A 52 7.68 5.30 -0.25
C ASP A 52 8.94 5.03 -1.07
N VAL A 53 8.84 4.12 -2.03
CA VAL A 53 9.95 3.75 -2.92
C VAL A 53 9.59 4.02 -4.37
N PRO A 54 10.35 4.86 -5.11
CA PRO A 54 10.10 5.08 -6.52
C PRO A 54 10.52 3.85 -7.34
N VAL A 55 9.65 3.38 -8.24
CA VAL A 55 9.90 2.19 -9.07
C VAL A 55 9.72 2.48 -10.56
N LYS A 56 10.45 1.72 -11.39
CA LYS A 56 10.41 1.82 -12.87
C LYS A 56 9.50 0.77 -13.53
N SER A 57 9.09 -0.23 -12.75
CA SER A 57 8.24 -1.34 -13.17
C SER A 57 7.46 -1.82 -11.96
N THR A 58 6.26 -2.32 -12.22
CA THR A 58 5.31 -2.79 -11.21
C THR A 58 5.23 -4.31 -11.18
N THR A 59 5.94 -4.98 -12.09
CA THR A 59 5.97 -6.44 -12.19
C THR A 59 7.10 -6.99 -11.32
N SER A 60 6.80 -8.01 -10.53
CA SER A 60 7.85 -8.77 -9.84
C SER A 60 8.73 -9.49 -10.85
N LYS A 61 10.03 -9.59 -10.55
CA LYS A 61 10.89 -10.56 -11.23
C LYS A 61 10.65 -11.92 -10.56
N VAL A 62 10.18 -12.88 -11.34
CA VAL A 62 10.11 -14.29 -10.94
C VAL A 62 11.52 -14.86 -10.87
#